data_AF-A0AAW0UYX6-F1
#
_entry.id   AF-A0AAW0UYX6-F1
#
_cell.length_a   1.000
_cell.length_b   1.000
_cell.length_c   1.000
_cell.angle_alpha   90.00
_cell.angle_beta   90.00
_cell.angle_gamma   90.00
#
_symmetry.space_group_name_H-M   'P 1'
#
loop_
_entity.id
_entity.type
_entity.pdbx_description
1 polymer ?
#
loop_
_entity_poly.entity_id
_entity_poly.type
_entity_poly.pdbx_seq_one_letter_code
_entity_poly.pdbx_strand_id
1 'polypeptide(L)'
;MWSGWAVLVWAWVCVSRLSHAHSTQEDPHLDPKKGAVLTSHLPQADRQYQLSNHLALEVVPELDGHCSSRFQGSSAAAPLVAGVVALVLQANPRLSWRDVQHLMVREAAPTPAALKEDGWQTNAQGKKFHLLQGFGAVDAGRMVEAALTWQNVGLQKVEKLMLFDGYRNVSQELQVTSLMEGVEHVVATITLNHTKRKLLNIYIVSPSGTESQVLTHRSEDVSMSGFHGWGFMSVHFWGERPGGVWTVAIKCDSRLAGQLIQVELTVYGY
;
A
#
# COMPACT_ATOMS: atom_id res chain seq x y z
N MET A 1 -8.24 19.73 16.47
CA MET A 1 -6.95 19.01 16.31
C MET A 1 -7.12 17.53 15.90
N TRP A 2 -8.28 17.15 15.33
CA TRP A 2 -8.67 15.77 15.00
C TRP A 2 -8.87 15.53 13.47
N SER A 3 -8.24 16.35 12.62
CA SER A 3 -8.46 16.32 11.16
C SER A 3 -7.48 15.43 10.36
N GLY A 4 -6.41 14.93 10.98
CA GLY A 4 -5.38 14.14 10.30
C GLY A 4 -5.61 12.62 10.27
N TRP A 5 -6.39 12.08 11.21
CA TRP A 5 -6.61 10.63 11.34
C TRP A 5 -7.48 10.05 10.22
N ALA A 6 -8.40 10.85 9.66
CA ALA A 6 -9.25 10.41 8.56
C ALA A 6 -8.44 10.19 7.27
N VAL A 7 -7.40 10.99 6.99
CA VAL A 7 -6.71 10.92 5.69
C VAL A 7 -5.79 9.70 5.57
N LEU A 8 -5.17 9.25 6.68
CA LEU A 8 -4.22 8.12 6.68
C LEU A 8 -4.92 6.76 6.56
N VAL A 9 -6.12 6.59 7.13
CA VAL A 9 -6.93 5.38 6.95
C VAL A 9 -7.56 5.34 5.55
N TRP A 10 -7.94 6.51 5.01
CA TRP A 10 -8.57 6.62 3.68
C TRP A 10 -7.61 6.33 2.52
N ALA A 11 -6.30 6.58 2.66
CA ALA A 11 -5.32 6.27 1.63
C ALA A 11 -5.03 4.75 1.49
N TRP A 12 -5.39 3.95 2.49
CA TRP A 12 -5.21 2.49 2.50
C TRP A 12 -6.47 1.71 2.17
N VAL A 13 -7.63 2.36 2.15
CA VAL A 13 -8.92 1.73 1.88
C VAL A 13 -9.72 2.70 1.02
N CYS A 14 -9.86 2.42 -0.27
CA CYS A 14 -10.87 3.08 -1.08
C CYS A 14 -11.62 2.08 -1.95
N VAL A 15 -12.92 2.35 -2.07
CA VAL A 15 -14.03 1.49 -2.47
C VAL A 15 -14.54 1.95 -3.84
N SER A 16 -14.96 1.01 -4.71
CA SER A 16 -15.90 1.32 -5.79
C SER A 16 -17.04 0.30 -5.93
N ARG A 17 -18.24 0.87 -6.08
CA ARG A 17 -19.61 0.37 -6.33
C ARG A 17 -19.84 -1.11 -6.74
N LEU A 18 -20.82 -1.70 -6.06
CA LEU A 18 -21.50 -2.99 -6.32
C LEU A 18 -22.39 -2.99 -7.58
N SER A 19 -22.43 -4.16 -8.24
CA SER A 19 -23.65 -4.70 -8.88
C SER A 19 -23.73 -6.24 -8.80
N HIS A 20 -24.67 -6.73 -7.96
CA HIS A 20 -25.48 -7.96 -7.99
C HIS A 20 -24.93 -9.31 -8.52
N ALA A 21 -24.98 -10.38 -7.69
CA ALA A 21 -25.91 -11.52 -7.82
C ALA A 21 -25.62 -12.70 -6.82
N HIS A 22 -26.68 -13.48 -6.56
CA HIS A 22 -26.93 -14.53 -5.56
C HIS A 22 -26.01 -15.77 -5.46
N SER A 23 -25.88 -16.36 -4.26
CA SER A 23 -26.20 -17.78 -3.90
C SER A 23 -25.87 -18.08 -2.42
N THR A 24 -26.63 -18.98 -1.79
CA THR A 24 -26.72 -19.28 -0.34
C THR A 24 -26.12 -20.65 0.03
N GLN A 25 -25.24 -20.72 1.04
CA GLN A 25 -25.17 -21.85 2.01
C GLN A 25 -24.24 -21.53 3.19
N GLU A 26 -24.70 -21.79 4.43
CA GLU A 26 -23.98 -21.61 5.70
C GLU A 26 -23.20 -22.88 6.11
N ASP A 27 -22.02 -22.73 6.73
CA ASP A 27 -21.19 -23.82 7.30
C ASP A 27 -20.70 -23.41 8.72
N PRO A 28 -20.83 -24.23 9.80
CA PRO A 28 -20.75 -23.77 11.18
C PRO A 28 -19.37 -23.93 11.88
N HIS A 29 -18.24 -23.79 11.19
CA HIS A 29 -16.91 -23.86 11.82
C HIS A 29 -16.01 -22.65 11.49
N LEU A 30 -16.04 -21.61 12.34
CA LEU A 30 -15.11 -20.47 12.30
C LEU A 30 -13.90 -20.68 13.25
N ASP A 31 -12.70 -20.70 12.67
CA ASP A 31 -11.39 -20.69 13.36
C ASP A 31 -10.87 -19.24 13.49
N PRO A 32 -10.51 -18.75 14.70
CA PRO A 32 -9.99 -17.39 14.94
C PRO A 32 -8.61 -17.08 14.31
N LYS A 33 -7.97 -18.01 13.59
CA LYS A 33 -6.64 -17.82 12.96
C LYS A 33 -6.64 -17.19 11.55
N LYS A 34 -7.74 -16.58 11.10
CA LYS A 34 -7.86 -16.04 9.73
C LYS A 34 -7.62 -14.52 9.71
N GLY A 35 -6.45 -14.11 9.21
CA GLY A 35 -6.04 -12.70 9.10
C GLY A 35 -6.72 -11.92 7.96
N ALA A 36 -6.78 -10.60 8.08
CA ALA A 36 -7.30 -9.70 7.06
C ALA A 36 -6.17 -9.20 6.14
N VAL A 37 -6.37 -9.24 4.82
CA VAL A 37 -5.37 -8.79 3.82
C VAL A 37 -5.57 -7.30 3.53
N LEU A 38 -4.49 -6.52 3.59
CA LEU A 38 -4.48 -5.11 3.21
C LEU A 38 -4.22 -5.00 1.71
N THR A 39 -5.09 -4.31 0.97
CA THR A 39 -4.88 -4.05 -0.45
C THR A 39 -4.44 -2.61 -0.67
N SER A 40 -3.39 -2.43 -1.46
CA SER A 40 -2.91 -1.12 -1.90
C SER A 40 -3.70 -0.60 -3.09
N HIS A 41 -3.74 0.73 -3.19
CA HIS A 41 -4.48 1.51 -4.16
C HIS A 41 -4.06 1.23 -5.62
N LEU A 42 -4.75 0.32 -6.33
CA LEU A 42 -4.66 0.18 -7.78
C LEU A 42 -6.04 0.11 -8.46
N PRO A 43 -6.31 0.91 -9.52
CA PRO A 43 -7.58 0.92 -10.26
C PRO A 43 -7.92 -0.35 -11.06
N GLN A 44 -7.17 -1.45 -10.90
CA GLN A 44 -7.35 -2.70 -11.65
C GLN A 44 -7.52 -3.94 -10.76
N ALA A 45 -7.62 -3.79 -9.44
CA ALA A 45 -7.83 -4.92 -8.53
C ALA A 45 -9.23 -5.58 -8.64
N ASP A 46 -10.12 -5.06 -9.50
CA ASP A 46 -11.48 -5.58 -9.72
C ASP A 46 -11.56 -6.81 -10.64
N ARG A 47 -10.46 -7.27 -11.26
CA ARG A 47 -10.48 -8.56 -11.98
C ARG A 47 -10.10 -9.70 -11.05
N GLN A 48 -11.17 -10.35 -10.55
CA GLN A 48 -11.18 -11.79 -10.24
C GLN A 48 -10.47 -12.24 -8.96
N TYR A 49 -10.50 -11.46 -7.88
CA TYR A 49 -10.32 -12.03 -6.52
C TYR A 49 -11.64 -12.64 -6.01
N GLN A 50 -12.11 -13.70 -6.67
CA GLN A 50 -13.00 -14.67 -6.02
C GLN A 50 -12.12 -15.50 -5.07
N LEU A 51 -11.84 -14.94 -3.90
CA LEU A 51 -11.27 -15.70 -2.78
C LEU A 51 -12.27 -16.79 -2.42
N SER A 52 -11.94 -18.00 -2.85
CA SER A 52 -12.65 -19.25 -2.60
C SER A 52 -13.20 -19.35 -1.17
N ASN A 53 -14.54 -19.41 -1.03
CA ASN A 53 -15.42 -19.99 0.01
C ASN A 53 -14.98 -20.15 1.48
N HIS A 54 -13.88 -19.55 1.95
CA HIS A 54 -13.33 -19.83 3.28
C HIS A 54 -12.81 -18.61 4.05
N LEU A 55 -13.06 -17.38 3.56
CA LEU A 55 -12.89 -16.19 4.37
C LEU A 55 -13.94 -16.15 5.48
N ALA A 56 -13.58 -15.58 6.62
CA ALA A 56 -14.46 -15.43 7.76
C ALA A 56 -15.82 -14.89 7.27
N LEU A 57 -16.91 -15.56 7.66
CA LEU A 57 -18.25 -15.07 7.37
C LEU A 57 -18.39 -13.74 8.13
N GLU A 58 -18.22 -12.63 7.43
CA GLU A 58 -18.40 -11.31 8.00
C GLU A 58 -19.90 -11.05 8.12
N VAL A 59 -20.42 -11.28 9.32
CA VAL A 59 -21.81 -10.99 9.66
C VAL A 59 -21.88 -9.57 10.20
N VAL A 60 -22.50 -8.66 9.43
CA VAL A 60 -22.66 -7.26 9.80
C VAL A 60 -24.13 -6.89 9.96
N PRO A 61 -24.49 -5.97 10.89
CA PRO A 61 -25.85 -5.48 10.99
C PRO A 61 -26.24 -4.62 9.78
N GLU A 62 -27.45 -4.79 9.26
CA GLU A 62 -28.10 -3.96 8.25
C GLU A 62 -29.03 -2.92 8.89
N LEU A 63 -29.39 -1.89 8.10
CA LEU A 63 -30.20 -0.75 8.56
C LEU A 63 -31.63 -1.14 8.97
N ASP A 64 -32.12 -2.29 8.52
CA ASP A 64 -33.42 -2.85 8.85
C ASP A 64 -33.40 -3.73 10.12
N GLY A 65 -32.26 -3.80 10.81
CA GLY A 65 -32.09 -4.59 12.03
C GLY A 65 -31.77 -6.07 11.79
N HIS A 66 -31.62 -6.50 10.54
CA HIS A 66 -31.14 -7.84 10.20
C HIS A 66 -29.62 -7.89 10.13
N CYS A 67 -29.05 -9.09 10.01
CA CYS A 67 -27.62 -9.30 9.85
C CYS A 67 -27.32 -9.89 8.47
N SER A 68 -26.20 -9.47 7.87
CA SER A 68 -25.79 -9.84 6.52
C SER A 68 -24.44 -10.54 6.55
N SER A 69 -24.37 -11.72 5.96
CA SER A 69 -23.13 -12.45 5.72
C SER A 69 -22.48 -12.12 4.37
N ARG A 70 -22.99 -11.11 3.67
CA ARG A 70 -22.62 -10.77 2.29
C ARG A 70 -21.73 -9.54 2.18
N PHE A 71 -21.31 -8.97 3.31
CA PHE A 71 -20.41 -7.83 3.28
C PHE A 71 -19.00 -8.30 2.88
N GLN A 72 -18.50 -7.77 1.76
CA GLN A 72 -17.28 -8.23 1.12
C GLN A 72 -16.56 -7.08 0.42
N GLY A 73 -15.32 -7.32 -0.01
CA GLY A 73 -14.46 -6.35 -0.69
C GLY A 73 -13.55 -5.58 0.28
N SER A 74 -12.79 -4.62 -0.24
CA SER A 74 -11.86 -3.81 0.56
C SER A 74 -12.56 -3.02 1.68
N SER A 75 -13.82 -2.66 1.47
CA SER A 75 -14.70 -2.05 2.47
C SER A 75 -14.87 -2.90 3.74
N ALA A 76 -14.79 -4.22 3.59
CA ALA A 76 -15.01 -5.21 4.64
C ALA A 76 -13.72 -5.49 5.42
N ALA A 77 -12.58 -5.51 4.72
CA ALA A 77 -11.26 -5.64 5.34
C ALA A 77 -10.89 -4.45 6.26
N ALA A 78 -11.28 -3.24 5.90
CA ALA A 78 -10.94 -2.01 6.64
C ALA A 78 -11.42 -1.98 8.11
N PRO A 79 -12.71 -2.22 8.42
CA PRO A 79 -13.18 -2.26 9.80
C PRO A 79 -12.56 -3.41 10.60
N LEU A 80 -12.22 -4.55 9.98
CA LEU A 80 -11.49 -5.62 10.65
C LEU A 80 -10.12 -5.15 11.13
N VAL A 81 -9.34 -4.52 10.24
CA VAL A 81 -8.03 -3.96 10.58
C VAL A 81 -8.16 -2.87 11.64
N ALA A 82 -9.19 -2.02 11.56
CA ALA A 82 -9.45 -1.02 12.59
C ALA A 82 -9.72 -1.67 13.96
N GLY A 83 -10.45 -2.78 14.01
CA GLY A 83 -10.64 -3.58 15.22
C GLY A 83 -9.32 -4.15 15.78
N VAL A 84 -8.45 -4.67 14.91
CA VAL A 84 -7.11 -5.14 15.30
C VAL A 84 -6.27 -3.99 15.88
N VAL A 85 -6.25 -2.83 15.22
CA VAL A 85 -5.55 -1.64 15.72
C VAL A 85 -6.09 -1.19 17.07
N ALA A 86 -7.41 -1.29 17.30
CA ALA A 86 -8.00 -0.99 18.60
C ALA A 86 -7.47 -1.92 19.70
N LEU A 87 -7.35 -3.23 19.43
CA LEU A 87 -6.76 -4.19 20.38
C LEU A 87 -5.28 -3.87 20.67
N VAL A 88 -4.51 -3.51 19.63
CA VAL A 88 -3.10 -3.12 19.75
C VAL A 88 -2.94 -1.86 20.61
N LEU A 89 -3.77 -0.85 20.39
CA LEU A 89 -3.75 0.39 21.17
C LEU A 89 -4.28 0.17 22.60
N GLN A 90 -5.19 -0.78 22.81
CA GLN A 90 -5.59 -1.19 24.15
C GLN A 90 -4.42 -1.84 24.91
N ALA A 91 -3.63 -2.67 24.24
CA ALA A 91 -2.45 -3.31 24.82
C ALA A 91 -1.32 -2.31 25.11
N ASN A 92 -1.11 -1.32 24.24
CA ASN A 92 -0.13 -0.26 24.47
C ASN A 92 -0.66 1.11 23.99
N PRO A 93 -1.26 1.92 24.89
CA PRO A 93 -1.79 3.24 24.56
C PRO A 93 -0.73 4.30 24.22
N ARG A 94 0.56 3.99 24.39
CA ARG A 94 1.67 4.92 24.14
C ARG A 94 2.16 4.88 22.69
N LEU A 95 1.70 3.92 21.88
CA LEU A 95 2.11 3.80 20.48
C LEU A 95 1.71 5.04 19.69
N SER A 96 2.64 5.57 18.89
CA SER A 96 2.34 6.57 17.88
C SER A 96 1.67 5.93 16.67
N TRP A 97 1.12 6.75 15.78
CA TRP A 97 0.56 6.27 14.51
C TRP A 97 1.60 5.53 13.64
N ARG A 98 2.88 5.93 13.72
CA ARG A 98 3.99 5.25 13.03
C ARG A 98 4.30 3.91 13.65
N ASP A 99 4.29 3.82 14.98
CA ASP A 99 4.54 2.55 15.67
C ASP A 99 3.53 1.48 15.26
N VAL A 100 2.26 1.85 15.12
CA VAL A 100 1.22 0.93 14.64
C VAL A 100 1.52 0.43 13.21
N GLN A 101 2.03 1.30 12.32
CA GLN A 101 2.44 0.89 10.98
C GLN A 101 3.68 -0.02 11.01
N HIS A 102 4.68 0.30 11.84
CA HIS A 102 5.85 -0.57 12.03
C HIS A 102 5.45 -1.96 12.54
N LEU A 103 4.51 -2.04 13.48
CA LEU A 103 3.94 -3.30 13.96
C LEU A 103 3.25 -4.06 12.82
N MET A 104 2.45 -3.39 11.99
CA MET A 104 1.82 -4.04 10.83
C MET A 104 2.88 -4.59 9.87
N VAL A 105 3.88 -3.81 9.50
CA VAL A 105 4.94 -4.24 8.57
C VAL A 105 5.80 -5.35 9.17
N ARG A 106 5.98 -5.39 10.49
CA ARG A 106 6.76 -6.42 11.19
C ARG A 106 6.01 -7.74 11.31
N GLU A 107 4.72 -7.68 11.64
CA GLU A 107 3.94 -8.87 12.02
C GLU A 107 3.04 -9.40 10.90
N ALA A 108 2.71 -8.60 9.89
CA ALA A 108 1.97 -9.07 8.73
C ALA A 108 2.76 -10.15 7.99
N ALA A 109 2.04 -11.14 7.47
CA ALA A 109 2.65 -12.24 6.74
C ALA A 109 1.78 -12.68 5.56
N PRO A 110 2.40 -13.12 4.45
CA PRO A 110 1.68 -13.78 3.37
C PRO A 110 0.91 -15.00 3.91
N THR A 111 -0.36 -15.15 3.51
CA THR A 111 -1.09 -16.39 3.80
C THR A 111 -0.56 -17.54 2.92
N PRO A 112 -0.75 -18.81 3.31
CA PRO A 112 -0.37 -19.94 2.45
C PRO A 112 -1.03 -19.92 1.08
N ALA A 113 -2.25 -19.37 0.97
CA ALA A 113 -2.93 -19.18 -0.31
C ALA A 113 -2.27 -18.06 -1.12
N ALA A 114 -1.98 -16.92 -0.48
CA ALA A 114 -1.31 -15.79 -1.12
C ALA A 114 0.08 -16.14 -1.66
N LEU A 115 0.84 -17.01 -0.99
CA LEU A 115 2.15 -17.45 -1.46
C LEU A 115 2.11 -18.27 -2.75
N LYS A 116 0.94 -18.74 -3.18
CA LYS A 116 0.76 -19.41 -4.47
C LYS A 116 0.57 -18.42 -5.62
N GLU A 117 0.36 -17.14 -5.32
CA GLU A 117 0.25 -16.09 -6.31
C GLU A 117 1.64 -15.60 -6.73
N ASP A 118 1.81 -15.33 -8.03
CA ASP A 118 3.02 -14.71 -8.55
C ASP A 118 3.07 -13.23 -8.16
N GLY A 119 4.28 -12.68 -7.99
CA GLY A 119 4.49 -11.25 -7.75
C GLY A 119 5.01 -10.90 -6.36
N TRP A 120 5.15 -11.88 -5.46
CA TRP A 120 5.82 -11.67 -4.17
C TRP A 120 7.29 -11.36 -4.40
N GLN A 121 7.73 -10.27 -3.82
CA GLN A 121 9.11 -9.80 -3.85
C GLN A 121 9.64 -9.69 -2.43
N THR A 122 10.96 -9.62 -2.29
CA THR A 122 11.62 -9.41 -1.00
C THR A 122 12.49 -8.18 -1.12
N ASN A 123 12.28 -7.23 -0.22
CA ASN A 123 13.07 -6.00 -0.18
C ASN A 123 14.46 -6.25 0.41
N ALA A 124 15.34 -5.24 0.41
CA ALA A 124 16.72 -5.41 0.88
C ALA A 124 16.84 -5.62 2.41
N GLN A 125 15.75 -5.46 3.17
CA GLN A 125 15.65 -5.83 4.59
C GLN A 125 15.04 -7.21 4.83
N GLY A 126 14.86 -8.02 3.78
CA GLY A 126 14.29 -9.36 3.90
C GLY A 126 12.78 -9.37 4.11
N LYS A 127 12.09 -8.23 3.95
CA LYS A 127 10.63 -8.16 4.09
C LYS A 127 9.96 -8.56 2.78
N LYS A 128 9.06 -9.53 2.85
CA LYS A 128 8.24 -9.93 1.71
C LYS A 128 7.13 -8.92 1.48
N PHE A 129 6.93 -8.51 0.25
CA PHE A 129 5.83 -7.64 -0.15
C PHE A 129 5.23 -8.07 -1.49
N HIS A 130 3.99 -7.69 -1.71
CA HIS A 130 3.26 -7.89 -2.95
C HIS A 130 2.53 -6.61 -3.31
N LEU A 131 2.51 -6.24 -4.60
CA LEU A 131 1.89 -5.00 -5.08
C LEU A 131 0.40 -4.88 -4.72
N LEU A 132 -0.32 -6.01 -4.62
CA LEU A 132 -1.75 -6.07 -4.31
C LEU A 132 -2.06 -6.42 -2.85
N GLN A 133 -1.11 -6.96 -2.11
CA GLN A 133 -1.36 -7.51 -0.76
C GLN A 133 -0.48 -6.88 0.32
N GLY A 134 0.33 -5.87 -0.03
CA GLY A 134 1.29 -5.26 0.87
C GLY A 134 2.26 -6.28 1.46
N PHE A 135 2.48 -6.20 2.78
CA PHE A 135 3.31 -7.17 3.52
C PHE A 135 2.55 -8.46 3.90
N GLY A 136 1.27 -8.57 3.52
CA GLY A 136 0.42 -9.72 3.78
C GLY A 136 -0.71 -9.44 4.77
N ALA A 137 -1.26 -10.51 5.33
CA ALA A 137 -2.40 -10.43 6.24
C ALA A 137 -1.97 -9.97 7.64
N VAL A 138 -2.78 -9.11 8.27
CA VAL A 138 -2.59 -8.73 9.67
C VAL A 138 -2.90 -9.88 10.60
N ASP A 139 -2.12 -10.00 11.67
CA ASP A 139 -2.30 -10.99 12.73
C ASP A 139 -2.47 -10.27 14.07
N ALA A 140 -3.70 -10.28 14.58
CA ALA A 140 -4.05 -9.54 15.79
C ALA A 140 -3.26 -10.02 17.02
N GLY A 141 -3.05 -11.33 17.14
CA GLY A 141 -2.33 -11.92 18.26
C GLY A 141 -0.87 -11.48 18.25
N ARG A 142 -0.19 -11.65 17.10
CA ARG A 142 1.21 -11.22 16.95
C ARG A 142 1.37 -9.71 17.14
N MET A 143 0.48 -8.90 16.59
CA MET A 143 0.54 -7.45 16.75
C MET A 143 0.34 -7.00 18.20
N VAL A 144 -0.58 -7.62 18.94
CA VAL A 144 -0.81 -7.31 20.37
C VAL A 144 0.39 -7.75 21.20
N GLU A 145 0.91 -8.96 20.98
CA GLU A 145 2.10 -9.46 21.68
C GLU A 145 3.32 -8.55 21.45
N ALA A 146 3.54 -8.17 20.19
CA ALA A 146 4.56 -7.23 19.77
C ALA A 146 4.43 -5.84 20.44
N ALA A 147 3.19 -5.36 20.60
CA ALA A 147 2.90 -4.05 21.17
C ALA A 147 3.27 -3.93 22.65
N LEU A 148 3.15 -5.02 23.43
CA LEU A 148 3.41 -5.03 24.87
C LEU A 148 4.85 -4.65 25.22
N THR A 149 5.81 -5.03 24.37
CA THR A 149 7.24 -4.74 24.56
C THR A 149 7.79 -3.76 23.53
N TRP A 150 6.91 -3.08 22.78
CA TRP A 150 7.34 -2.18 21.72
C TRP A 150 8.01 -0.93 22.28
N GLN A 151 9.17 -0.58 21.71
CA GLN A 151 9.82 0.69 21.93
C GLN A 151 9.46 1.63 20.79
N ASN A 152 8.88 2.79 21.12
CA ASN A 152 8.46 3.75 20.11
C ASN A 152 9.62 4.17 19.22
N VAL A 153 9.35 4.24 17.92
CA VAL A 153 10.30 4.77 16.95
C VAL A 153 10.58 6.25 17.24
N GLY A 154 11.81 6.67 16.96
CA GLY A 154 12.24 8.06 17.14
C GLY A 154 11.47 9.04 16.25
N LEU A 155 11.79 10.33 16.34
CA LEU A 155 11.16 11.37 15.52
C LEU A 155 11.32 11.05 14.03
N GLN A 156 10.25 11.31 13.27
CA GLN A 156 10.29 11.14 11.83
C GLN A 156 11.24 12.16 11.20
N LYS A 157 12.15 11.67 10.37
CA LYS A 157 13.03 12.46 9.52
C LYS A 157 12.43 12.52 8.11
N VAL A 158 12.76 13.58 7.36
CA VAL A 158 12.30 13.76 5.97
C VAL A 158 13.46 14.27 5.11
N GLU A 159 13.72 13.60 4.00
CA GLU A 159 14.63 14.07 2.95
C GLU A 159 13.81 14.38 1.69
N LYS A 160 14.08 15.53 1.07
CA LYS A 160 13.41 15.96 -0.16
C LYS A 160 14.43 16.28 -1.23
N LEU A 161 14.25 15.65 -2.39
CA LEU A 161 15.09 15.87 -3.55
C LEU A 161 14.21 16.23 -4.73
N MET A 162 14.55 17.35 -5.37
CA MET A 162 13.82 17.85 -6.52
C MET A 162 14.73 17.84 -7.73
N LEU A 163 14.23 17.26 -8.81
CA LEU A 163 14.83 17.36 -10.13
C LEU A 163 13.86 18.06 -11.08
N PHE A 164 14.38 19.08 -11.74
CA PHE A 164 13.78 19.66 -12.93
C PHE A 164 14.53 19.07 -14.11
N ASP A 165 13.87 18.23 -14.89
CA ASP A 165 14.43 17.75 -16.14
C ASP A 165 13.57 18.23 -17.31
N GLY A 166 14.23 18.88 -18.25
CA GLY A 166 13.63 19.37 -19.49
C GLY A 166 13.62 18.28 -20.55
N TYR A 167 12.57 18.29 -21.37
CA TYR A 167 12.36 17.49 -22.60
C TYR A 167 13.42 16.42 -22.97
N ARG A 168 13.33 15.20 -22.39
CA ARG A 168 13.50 13.89 -23.07
C ARG A 168 13.21 12.69 -22.15
N ASN A 169 13.25 11.49 -22.76
CA ASN A 169 12.69 10.20 -22.32
C ASN A 169 13.32 9.56 -21.07
N VAL A 170 12.49 8.74 -20.38
CA VAL A 170 12.84 7.46 -19.72
C VAL A 170 13.83 7.55 -18.55
N SER A 171 13.25 7.43 -17.35
CA SER A 171 13.94 7.23 -16.06
C SER A 171 14.82 8.38 -15.56
N GLN A 172 14.61 8.75 -14.29
CA GLN A 172 15.32 9.81 -13.59
C GLN A 172 16.06 9.23 -12.39
N GLU A 173 17.32 9.60 -12.20
CA GLU A 173 18.12 9.19 -11.05
C GLU A 173 18.30 10.35 -10.08
N LEU A 174 17.93 10.13 -8.82
CA LEU A 174 18.04 11.08 -7.70
C LEU A 174 19.05 10.53 -6.70
N GLN A 175 20.16 11.23 -6.50
CA GLN A 175 21.14 10.84 -5.49
C GLN A 175 20.75 11.35 -4.11
N VAL A 176 20.23 10.47 -3.25
CA VAL A 176 19.86 10.76 -1.86
C VAL A 176 21.08 10.60 -0.96
N THR A 177 21.49 11.69 -0.33
CA THR A 177 22.44 11.64 0.79
C THR A 177 21.63 11.74 2.08
N SER A 178 21.65 10.71 2.90
CA SER A 178 20.86 10.68 4.14
C SER A 178 21.59 9.94 5.26
N LEU A 179 21.36 10.38 6.49
CA LEU A 179 21.83 9.75 7.73
C LEU A 179 20.70 8.99 8.45
N MET A 180 19.55 8.80 7.81
CA MET A 180 18.48 7.95 8.33
C MET A 180 18.95 6.49 8.42
N GLU A 181 18.46 5.81 9.45
CA GLU A 181 18.72 4.39 9.67
C GLU A 181 17.79 3.51 8.81
N GLY A 182 16.55 3.96 8.59
CA GLY A 182 15.55 3.21 7.85
C GLY A 182 14.47 4.06 7.20
N VAL A 183 14.03 3.63 6.02
CA VAL A 183 12.89 4.20 5.28
C VAL A 183 11.56 3.71 5.85
N GLU A 184 10.55 4.57 5.82
CA GLU A 184 9.15 4.24 6.09
C GLU A 184 8.30 4.43 4.82
N HIS A 185 8.28 5.66 4.30
CA HIS A 185 7.49 6.01 3.13
C HIS A 185 8.37 6.69 2.09
N VAL A 186 8.13 6.38 0.81
CA VAL A 186 8.77 7.08 -0.31
C VAL A 186 7.67 7.61 -1.21
N VAL A 187 7.71 8.90 -1.51
CA VAL A 187 6.74 9.59 -2.35
C VAL A 187 7.46 10.22 -3.55
N ALA A 188 7.13 9.79 -4.76
CA ALA A 188 7.52 10.44 -5.99
C ALA A 188 6.39 11.35 -6.47
N THR A 189 6.57 12.66 -6.30
CA THR A 189 5.65 13.69 -6.80
C THR A 189 6.04 14.04 -8.23
N ILE A 190 5.16 13.75 -9.18
CA ILE A 190 5.48 13.85 -10.62
C ILE A 190 4.52 14.80 -11.32
N THR A 191 5.11 15.68 -12.14
CA THR A 191 4.41 16.49 -13.15
C THR A 191 4.87 16.04 -14.52
N LEU A 192 3.95 15.47 -15.31
CA LEU A 192 4.20 14.99 -16.67
C LEU A 192 2.97 15.23 -17.56
N ASN A 193 3.19 15.62 -18.80
CA ASN A 193 2.17 15.62 -19.85
C ASN A 193 2.30 14.34 -20.68
N HIS A 194 1.17 13.67 -20.95
CA HIS A 194 1.15 12.50 -21.82
C HIS A 194 -0.21 12.34 -22.50
N THR A 195 -0.20 12.07 -23.81
CA THR A 195 -1.42 11.99 -24.63
C THR A 195 -2.24 10.72 -24.39
N LYS A 196 -1.67 9.68 -23.78
CA LYS A 196 -2.38 8.46 -23.36
C LYS A 196 -1.91 7.96 -22.01
N ARG A 197 -2.50 8.48 -20.92
CA ARG A 197 -2.01 8.19 -19.57
C ARG A 197 -2.08 6.71 -19.18
N LYS A 198 -3.02 5.93 -19.75
CA LYS A 198 -3.10 4.48 -19.55
C LYS A 198 -1.84 3.67 -19.87
N LEU A 199 -1.00 4.17 -20.78
CA LEU A 199 0.19 3.46 -21.26
C LEU A 199 1.41 3.67 -20.36
N LEU A 200 1.28 4.48 -19.32
CA LEU A 200 2.37 4.80 -18.41
C LEU A 200 2.46 3.75 -17.30
N ASN A 201 3.68 3.28 -17.09
CA ASN A 201 4.07 2.51 -15.92
C ASN A 201 5.16 3.30 -15.19
N ILE A 202 5.01 3.48 -13.87
CA ILE A 202 5.96 4.23 -13.06
C ILE A 202 6.50 3.31 -11.98
N TYR A 203 7.83 3.32 -11.84
CA TYR A 203 8.56 2.52 -10.88
C TYR A 203 9.46 3.43 -10.04
N ILE A 204 9.63 3.07 -8.78
CA ILE A 204 10.65 3.63 -7.89
C ILE A 204 11.61 2.49 -7.59
N VAL A 205 12.91 2.74 -7.70
CA VAL A 205 13.97 1.79 -7.37
C VAL A 205 14.82 2.37 -6.24
N SER A 206 15.01 1.60 -5.17
CA SER A 206 15.85 2.01 -4.05
C SER A 206 17.35 1.82 -4.35
N PRO A 207 18.24 2.48 -3.61
CA PRO A 207 19.69 2.27 -3.72
C PRO A 207 20.12 0.83 -3.47
N SER A 208 19.29 0.07 -2.73
CA SER A 208 19.55 -1.34 -2.42
C SER A 208 19.01 -2.30 -3.49
N GLY A 209 18.40 -1.78 -4.56
CA GLY A 209 17.93 -2.55 -5.71
C GLY A 209 16.48 -3.03 -5.64
N THR A 210 15.73 -2.70 -4.60
CA THR A 210 14.29 -3.02 -4.52
C THR A 210 13.54 -2.17 -5.55
N GLU A 211 12.67 -2.79 -6.34
CA GLU A 211 11.80 -2.09 -7.30
C GLU A 211 10.34 -2.09 -6.80
N SER A 212 9.68 -0.93 -6.89
CA SER A 212 8.27 -0.78 -6.58
C SER A 212 7.54 -0.14 -7.76
N GLN A 213 6.63 -0.87 -8.39
CA GLN A 213 5.71 -0.30 -9.36
C GLN A 213 4.62 0.51 -8.65
N VAL A 214 4.59 1.82 -8.87
CA VAL A 214 3.66 2.76 -8.24
C VAL A 214 2.56 3.26 -9.19
N LEU A 215 2.70 2.99 -10.48
CA LEU A 215 1.64 3.10 -11.47
C LEU A 215 1.70 1.89 -12.40
N THR A 216 0.61 1.15 -12.46
CA THR A 216 0.39 0.08 -13.44
C THR A 216 -0.30 0.63 -14.68
N HIS A 217 -0.21 -0.11 -15.78
CA HIS A 217 -1.06 0.09 -16.94
C HIS A 217 -2.54 0.11 -16.52
N ARG A 218 -3.35 1.00 -17.10
CA ARG A 218 -4.78 1.16 -16.76
C ARG A 218 -5.62 1.18 -18.02
N SER A 219 -6.10 0.02 -18.46
CA SER A 219 -6.78 -0.15 -19.76
C SER A 219 -7.89 0.86 -20.04
N GLU A 220 -8.64 1.23 -19.00
CA GLU A 220 -9.80 2.12 -19.07
C GLU A 220 -9.47 3.62 -18.96
N ASP A 221 -8.21 4.00 -18.69
CA ASP A 221 -7.81 5.41 -18.53
C ASP A 221 -7.62 6.09 -19.89
N VAL A 222 -8.66 6.80 -20.34
CA VAL A 222 -8.64 7.56 -21.59
C VAL A 222 -8.12 8.99 -21.45
N SER A 223 -7.63 9.38 -20.26
CA SER A 223 -7.18 10.75 -20.02
C SER A 223 -5.91 11.13 -20.81
N MET A 224 -5.91 12.37 -21.28
CA MET A 224 -4.77 13.04 -21.93
C MET A 224 -4.08 14.07 -21.01
N SER A 225 -4.51 14.18 -19.75
CA SER A 225 -4.00 15.19 -18.82
C SER A 225 -2.62 14.88 -18.26
N GLY A 226 -2.10 13.66 -18.44
CA GLY A 226 -0.93 13.21 -17.69
C GLY A 226 -1.13 13.33 -16.17
N PHE A 227 -0.10 13.78 -15.46
CA PHE A 227 -0.10 14.02 -14.02
C PHE A 227 0.44 15.41 -13.70
N HIS A 228 -0.14 16.08 -12.71
CA HIS A 228 0.28 17.42 -12.30
C HIS A 228 0.47 17.44 -10.78
N GLY A 229 1.73 17.43 -10.33
CA GLY A 229 2.06 17.37 -8.91
C GLY A 229 1.47 16.15 -8.20
N TRP A 230 1.34 15.02 -8.89
CA TRP A 230 0.73 13.82 -8.31
C TRP A 230 1.75 13.01 -7.51
N GLY A 231 1.46 12.79 -6.23
CA GLY A 231 2.30 11.99 -5.33
C GLY A 231 2.03 10.50 -5.44
N PHE A 232 3.00 9.75 -5.96
CA PHE A 232 2.98 8.28 -5.95
C PHE A 232 3.76 7.77 -4.75
N MET A 233 3.09 7.05 -3.85
CA MET A 233 3.70 6.56 -2.60
C MET A 233 3.98 5.06 -2.67
N SER A 234 5.11 4.63 -2.10
CA SER A 234 5.39 3.22 -1.80
C SER A 234 5.89 3.03 -0.37
N VAL A 235 5.56 1.88 0.20
CA VAL A 235 6.05 1.36 1.48
C VAL A 235 6.95 0.14 1.31
N HIS A 236 7.21 -0.33 0.09
CA HIS A 236 7.96 -1.57 -0.15
C HIS A 236 9.42 -1.51 0.33
N PHE A 237 9.96 -0.31 0.49
CA PHE A 237 11.33 -0.04 0.95
C PHE A 237 11.47 0.00 2.47
N TRP A 238 10.44 -0.39 3.22
CA TRP A 238 10.41 -0.22 4.68
C TRP A 238 11.63 -0.86 5.36
N GLY A 239 12.34 -0.04 6.14
CA GLY A 239 13.55 -0.38 6.87
C GLY A 239 14.84 -0.29 6.06
N GLU A 240 14.80 -0.09 4.74
CA GLU A 240 16.02 0.04 3.95
C GLU A 240 16.78 1.33 4.28
N ARG A 241 18.10 1.33 4.10
CA ARG A 241 18.89 2.55 4.20
C ARG A 241 18.61 3.44 2.98
N PRO A 242 18.27 4.73 3.18
CA PRO A 242 17.92 5.60 2.06
C PRO A 242 19.12 6.20 1.34
N GLY A 243 20.33 6.11 1.89
CA GLY A 243 21.53 6.66 1.27
C GLY A 243 21.90 5.95 -0.03
N GLY A 244 22.07 6.71 -1.10
CA GLY A 244 22.50 6.23 -2.42
C GLY A 244 21.60 6.75 -3.55
N VAL A 245 21.69 6.12 -4.72
CA VAL A 245 20.95 6.54 -5.91
C VAL A 245 19.57 5.88 -5.94
N TRP A 246 18.53 6.70 -5.95
CA TRP A 246 17.15 6.30 -6.19
C TRP A 246 16.81 6.52 -7.66
N THR A 247 16.04 5.63 -8.27
CA THR A 247 15.60 5.79 -9.67
C THR A 247 14.07 5.89 -9.73
N VAL A 248 13.55 6.95 -10.35
CA VAL A 248 12.14 7.06 -10.74
C VAL A 248 12.02 6.76 -12.23
N ALA A 249 11.62 5.54 -12.56
CA ALA A 249 11.52 5.07 -13.94
C ALA A 249 10.10 5.25 -14.48
N ILE A 250 9.96 6.06 -15.54
CA ILE A 250 8.70 6.25 -16.27
C ILE A 250 8.81 5.51 -17.60
N LYS A 251 8.10 4.39 -17.73
CA LYS A 251 8.04 3.57 -18.93
C LYS A 251 6.71 3.82 -19.66
N CYS A 252 6.76 3.89 -20.98
CA CYS A 252 5.58 3.98 -21.84
C CYS A 252 5.57 2.81 -22.81
N ASP A 253 4.46 2.07 -22.86
CA ASP A 253 4.32 0.86 -23.70
C ASP A 253 4.15 1.20 -25.20
N SER A 254 4.43 2.44 -25.61
CA SER A 254 4.34 2.92 -26.99
C SER A 254 5.43 3.94 -27.31
N ARG A 255 5.64 4.21 -28.60
CA ARG A 255 6.55 5.28 -29.06
C ARG A 255 5.99 6.69 -28.86
N LEU A 256 4.83 6.84 -28.22
CA LEU A 256 4.24 8.15 -27.96
C LEU A 256 5.13 8.94 -27.00
N ALA A 257 5.50 10.16 -27.40
CA ALA A 257 6.31 11.03 -26.58
C ALA A 257 5.45 11.62 -25.44
N GLY A 258 5.92 11.44 -24.20
CA GLY A 258 5.52 12.21 -23.04
C GLY A 258 6.50 13.35 -22.77
N GLN A 259 6.05 14.33 -22.01
CA GLN A 259 6.91 15.38 -21.47
C GLN A 259 6.93 15.27 -19.95
N LEU A 260 8.05 14.83 -19.38
CA LEU A 260 8.31 15.01 -17.96
C LEU A 260 8.67 16.47 -17.71
N ILE A 261 8.08 17.08 -16.68
CA ILE A 261 8.30 18.48 -16.31
C ILE A 261 9.06 18.55 -14.98
N GLN A 262 8.67 17.71 -14.02
CA GLN A 262 9.25 17.73 -12.68
C GLN A 262 9.09 16.37 -12.00
N VAL A 263 10.12 16.00 -11.24
CA VAL A 263 10.08 14.90 -10.27
C VAL A 263 10.63 15.39 -8.95
N GLU A 264 9.86 15.22 -7.88
CA GLU A 264 10.33 15.37 -6.51
C GLU A 264 10.23 14.02 -5.80
N LEU A 265 11.32 13.55 -5.20
CA LEU A 265 11.34 12.39 -4.34
C LEU A 265 11.39 12.86 -2.88
N THR A 266 10.38 12.49 -2.10
CA THR A 266 10.38 12.68 -0.65
C THR A 266 10.50 11.33 0.04
N VAL A 267 11.51 11.20 0.91
CA VAL A 267 11.76 9.99 1.70
C VAL A 267 11.50 10.31 3.17
N TYR A 268 10.62 9.53 3.79
CA TYR A 268 10.29 9.60 5.22
C TYR A 268 10.94 8.41 5.93
N GLY A 269 11.50 8.63 7.11
CA GLY A 269 12.24 7.61 7.84
C GLY A 269 12.54 7.99 9.29
N TYR A 270 13.49 7.28 9.90
CA TYR A 270 13.99 7.54 11.26
C TYR A 270 15.52 7.49 11.30
#